data_AF-K3WVL9-F1
#
_entry.id   AF-K3WVL9-F1
#
_cell.length_a   1.000
_cell.length_b   1.000
_cell.length_c   1.000
_cell.angle_alpha   90.00
_cell.angle_beta   90.00
_cell.angle_gamma   90.00
#
_symmetry.space_group_name_H-M   'P 1'
#
loop_
_entity.id
_entity.type
_entity.pdbx_description
1 polymer ?
#
loop_
_entity_poly.entity_id
_entity_poly.type
_entity_poly.pdbx_seq_one_letter_code
_entity_poly.pdbx_strand_id
1 'polypeptide(L)'
;MVTARYSPVFWPRRMLLFTIYRCLSCRDPRTRYLECNGAIASYAITKSDVTFKDGNGHVTTTKKTIDAAVIRFRGGKSDQFGQGSVRRLRRSGHATLCPVKATWSLWHRDLAPDALLCTLPSGKCLSARSMTAAIKGGASSIGLNPSKFGTHSLRSGGATAMF
;
A
#
# COMPACT_ATOMS: atom_id res chain seq x y z
N MET A 1 5.57 31.84 4.06
CA MET A 1 6.35 30.69 3.56
C MET A 1 6.68 29.80 4.75
N VAL A 2 5.81 28.86 5.10
CA VAL A 2 5.97 28.03 6.32
C VAL A 2 6.49 26.65 5.90
N THR A 3 7.78 26.44 6.12
CA THR A 3 8.41 25.11 6.04
C THR A 3 7.88 24.25 7.18
N ALA A 4 6.92 23.37 6.88
CA ALA A 4 6.43 22.37 7.83
C ALA A 4 7.57 21.39 8.15
N ARG A 5 8.15 21.52 9.34
CA ARG A 5 9.19 20.61 9.84
C ARG A 5 8.56 19.22 10.05
N TYR A 6 8.98 18.27 9.21
CA TYR A 6 8.71 16.85 9.39
C TYR A 6 9.25 16.38 10.75
N SER A 7 8.36 15.99 11.66
CA SER A 7 8.75 15.50 12.99
C SER A 7 8.89 13.96 12.96
N PRO A 8 10.08 13.40 13.24
CA PRO A 8 10.45 12.03 12.87
C PRO A 8 9.94 10.92 13.82
N VAL A 9 9.27 11.27 14.91
CA VAL A 9 9.11 10.36 16.06
C VAL A 9 7.76 9.61 16.07
N PHE A 10 6.73 10.12 15.40
CA PHE A 10 5.35 9.61 15.56
C PHE A 10 4.83 8.72 14.42
N TRP A 11 5.54 8.67 13.30
CA TRP A 11 5.04 8.07 12.05
C TRP A 11 5.43 6.59 11.72
N PRO A 12 6.33 5.88 12.43
CA PRO A 12 6.87 4.62 11.90
C PRO A 12 5.94 3.39 12.04
N ARG A 13 4.92 3.42 12.90
CA ARG A 13 4.09 2.21 13.17
C ARG A 13 2.69 2.21 12.56
N ARG A 14 2.19 3.35 12.05
CA ARG A 14 0.83 3.46 11.47
C ARG A 14 0.78 3.93 10.01
N MET A 15 1.92 4.35 9.44
CA MET A 15 2.02 4.86 8.06
C MET A 15 2.57 3.82 7.05
N LEU A 16 2.57 2.55 7.44
CA LEU A 16 3.10 1.43 6.66
C LEU A 16 2.26 1.10 5.39
N LEU A 17 1.15 1.81 5.21
CA LEU A 17 0.19 1.65 4.12
C LEU A 17 0.25 2.78 3.09
N PHE A 18 1.28 3.63 3.06
CA PHE A 18 1.32 4.71 2.07
C PHE A 18 1.77 4.26 0.68
N THR A 19 2.53 3.18 0.57
CA THR A 19 3.25 2.92 -0.67
C THR A 19 2.76 1.76 -1.52
N ILE A 20 1.92 0.89 -0.98
CA ILE A 20 1.22 -0.14 -1.78
C ILE A 20 0.13 0.54 -2.64
N TYR A 21 -0.31 1.75 -2.28
CA TYR A 21 -1.41 2.47 -2.94
C TYR A 21 -1.09 3.06 -4.30
N ARG A 22 0.19 3.28 -4.66
CA ARG A 22 0.53 3.76 -6.01
C ARG A 22 0.39 2.66 -7.07
N CYS A 23 0.48 1.39 -6.68
CA CYS A 23 0.20 0.27 -7.60
C CYS A 23 -1.25 -0.19 -7.56
N LEU A 24 -1.93 -0.02 -6.41
CA LEU A 24 -3.31 -0.45 -6.20
C LEU A 24 -4.41 0.45 -6.75
N SER A 25 -4.07 1.56 -7.42
CA SER A 25 -5.06 2.54 -7.86
C SER A 25 -4.94 2.89 -9.33
N CYS A 26 -5.44 2.00 -10.19
CA CYS A 26 -5.84 2.36 -11.54
C CYS A 26 -7.32 2.81 -11.52
N ARG A 27 -7.52 4.14 -11.58
CA ARG A 27 -8.69 4.87 -12.15
C ARG A 27 -10.14 4.63 -11.69
N ASP A 28 -10.44 4.09 -10.51
CA ASP A 28 -11.82 4.09 -9.99
C ASP A 28 -11.84 4.38 -8.47
N PRO A 29 -12.71 5.26 -7.94
CA PRO A 29 -12.94 5.43 -6.49
C PRO A 29 -13.33 4.15 -5.71
N ARG A 30 -13.22 2.96 -6.33
CA ARG A 30 -13.66 1.67 -5.78
C ARG A 30 -12.66 0.54 -6.01
N THR A 31 -11.35 0.78 -5.92
CA THR A 31 -10.35 -0.30 -5.96
C THR A 31 -10.46 -1.19 -4.72
N ARG A 32 -11.25 -2.28 -4.84
CA ARG A 32 -11.61 -3.25 -3.79
C ARG A 32 -10.48 -4.23 -3.43
N TYR A 33 -9.26 -3.74 -3.30
CA TYR A 33 -8.17 -4.56 -2.74
C TYR A 33 -8.19 -4.56 -1.21
N LEU A 34 -9.00 -3.68 -0.63
CA LEU A 34 -9.43 -3.68 0.75
C LEU A 34 -10.87 -4.20 0.86
N GLU A 35 -11.23 -4.64 2.06
CA GLU A 35 -12.63 -4.90 2.41
C GLU A 35 -13.45 -3.60 2.33
N CYS A 36 -14.60 -3.67 1.67
CA CYS A 36 -15.51 -2.54 1.50
C CYS A 36 -16.94 -3.01 1.79
N ASN A 37 -17.53 -2.51 2.88
CA ASN A 37 -18.87 -2.87 3.34
C ASN A 37 -19.03 -4.38 3.54
N GLY A 38 -18.06 -5.05 4.17
CA GLY A 38 -18.09 -6.50 4.40
C GLY A 38 -17.76 -7.36 3.19
N ALA A 39 -17.57 -6.76 2.00
CA ALA A 39 -17.23 -7.48 0.77
C ALA A 39 -15.75 -7.32 0.42
N ILE A 40 -15.12 -8.43 0.04
CA ILE A 40 -13.77 -8.49 -0.54
C ILE A 40 -13.91 -8.84 -2.02
N ALA A 41 -13.19 -8.15 -2.90
CA ALA A 41 -13.20 -8.52 -4.31
C ALA A 41 -12.38 -9.79 -4.58
N SER A 42 -12.82 -10.59 -5.54
CA SER A 42 -12.11 -11.80 -6.00
C SER A 42 -10.67 -11.52 -6.45
N TYR A 43 -10.40 -10.31 -6.92
CA TYR A 43 -9.08 -9.82 -7.34
C TYR A 43 -8.29 -9.06 -6.25
N ALA A 44 -8.68 -9.16 -4.98
CA ALA A 44 -7.91 -8.56 -3.88
C ALA A 44 -6.48 -9.15 -3.82
N ILE A 45 -5.46 -8.36 -3.47
CA ILE A 45 -4.08 -8.85 -3.49
C ILE A 45 -3.89 -9.91 -2.40
N THR A 46 -3.34 -11.06 -2.78
CA THR A 46 -2.87 -12.10 -1.85
C THR A 46 -1.37 -12.00 -1.60
N LYS A 47 -0.84 -12.80 -0.67
CA LYS A 47 0.61 -12.89 -0.46
C LYS A 47 1.36 -13.41 -1.69
N SER A 48 0.77 -14.38 -2.41
CA SER A 48 1.33 -14.98 -3.63
C SER A 48 1.40 -14.04 -4.83
N ASP A 49 0.56 -13.00 -4.84
CA ASP A 49 0.58 -11.95 -5.87
C ASP A 49 1.81 -11.02 -5.75
N VAL A 50 2.61 -11.14 -4.67
CA VAL A 50 3.78 -10.29 -4.42
C VAL A 50 5.07 -11.09 -4.46
N THR A 51 6.03 -10.60 -5.23
CA THR A 51 7.41 -11.09 -5.25
C THR A 51 8.39 -9.94 -5.07
N PHE A 52 9.60 -10.24 -4.60
CA PHE A 52 10.65 -9.25 -4.41
C PHE A 52 11.84 -9.58 -5.28
N LYS A 53 12.48 -8.53 -5.81
CA LYS A 53 13.63 -8.62 -6.71
C LYS A 53 14.84 -7.92 -6.10
N ASP A 54 16.02 -8.50 -6.27
CA ASP A 54 17.29 -7.83 -5.95
C ASP A 54 17.70 -6.82 -7.04
N GLY A 55 18.86 -6.18 -6.88
CA GLY A 55 19.41 -5.22 -7.85
C GLY A 55 19.69 -5.84 -9.23
N ASN A 56 19.89 -7.15 -9.29
CA ASN A 56 20.15 -7.90 -10.52
C ASN A 56 18.85 -8.44 -11.17
N GLY A 57 17.70 -8.25 -10.51
CA GLY A 57 16.40 -8.74 -11.00
C GLY A 57 16.06 -10.17 -10.60
N HIS A 58 16.87 -10.83 -9.78
CA HIS A 58 16.58 -12.17 -9.26
C HIS A 58 15.55 -12.12 -8.15
N VAL A 59 14.74 -13.18 -8.01
CA VAL A 59 13.80 -13.26 -6.89
C VAL A 59 14.59 -13.43 -5.60
N THR A 60 14.26 -12.63 -4.58
CA THR A 60 14.90 -12.73 -3.27
C THR A 60 13.91 -12.51 -2.15
N THR A 61 14.14 -13.15 -1.02
CA THR A 61 13.42 -12.91 0.25
C THR A 61 14.35 -12.32 1.31
N THR A 62 15.59 -12.01 0.96
CA THR A 62 16.54 -11.41 1.89
C THR A 62 16.32 -9.90 1.96
N LYS A 63 15.67 -9.42 3.03
CA LYS A 63 15.27 -8.00 3.21
C LYS A 63 16.36 -6.97 2.83
N LYS A 64 17.64 -7.27 3.10
CA LYS A 64 18.78 -6.39 2.82
C LYS A 64 19.04 -6.21 1.33
N THR A 65 18.85 -7.25 0.51
CA THR A 65 19.17 -7.26 -0.93
C THR A 65 17.99 -6.80 -1.79
N ILE A 66 16.78 -6.71 -1.24
CA ILE A 66 15.59 -6.32 -2.01
C ILE A 66 15.71 -4.89 -2.53
N ASP A 67 15.69 -4.77 -3.84
CA ASP A 67 15.67 -3.50 -4.57
C ASP A 67 14.27 -3.14 -5.07
N ALA A 68 13.44 -4.14 -5.43
CA ALA A 68 12.09 -3.88 -5.93
C ALA A 68 11.04 -4.86 -5.38
N ALA A 69 9.83 -4.36 -5.18
CA ALA A 69 8.63 -5.15 -4.94
C ALA A 69 7.83 -5.22 -6.24
N VAL A 70 7.45 -6.43 -6.65
CA VAL A 70 6.65 -6.69 -7.85
C VAL A 70 5.31 -7.22 -7.40
N ILE A 71 4.24 -6.52 -7.79
CA ILE A 71 2.86 -6.86 -7.44
C ILE A 71 2.14 -7.25 -8.72
N ARG A 72 1.56 -8.45 -8.74
CA ARG A 72 0.66 -8.93 -9.76
C ARG A 72 -0.76 -8.57 -9.38
N PHE A 73 -1.42 -7.86 -10.27
CA PHE A 73 -2.84 -7.55 -10.22
C PHE A 73 -3.55 -8.59 -11.07
N ARG A 74 -4.36 -9.44 -10.43
CA ARG A 74 -5.14 -10.47 -11.14
C ARG A 74 -6.32 -9.88 -11.92
N GLY A 75 -6.74 -8.67 -11.56
CA GLY A 75 -7.78 -7.92 -12.24
C GLY A 75 -8.10 -6.59 -11.55
N GLY A 76 -9.13 -5.93 -12.05
CA GLY A 76 -9.66 -4.68 -11.50
C GLY A 76 -10.97 -4.29 -12.16
N LYS A 77 -11.67 -3.30 -11.62
CA LYS A 77 -12.97 -2.87 -12.17
C LYS A 77 -12.91 -2.39 -13.62
N SER A 78 -11.82 -1.73 -14.00
CA SER A 78 -11.59 -1.26 -15.36
C SER A 78 -10.94 -2.31 -16.27
N ASP A 79 -10.65 -3.50 -15.75
CA ASP A 79 -10.06 -4.60 -16.51
C ASP A 79 -11.16 -5.45 -17.14
N GLN A 80 -11.85 -4.87 -18.13
CA GLN A 80 -12.99 -5.49 -18.82
C GLN A 80 -12.60 -6.78 -19.54
N PHE A 81 -11.31 -6.95 -19.84
CA PHE A 81 -10.77 -8.12 -20.54
C PHE A 81 -10.09 -9.13 -19.59
N GLY A 82 -10.04 -8.85 -18.28
CA GLY A 82 -9.45 -9.75 -17.27
C GLY A 82 -7.95 -10.01 -17.46
N GLN A 83 -7.21 -9.10 -18.10
CA GLN A 83 -5.78 -9.29 -18.39
C GLN A 83 -4.90 -9.15 -17.16
N GLY A 84 -5.38 -8.46 -16.13
CA GLY A 84 -4.60 -8.07 -14.98
C GLY A 84 -3.51 -7.05 -15.33
N SER A 85 -2.57 -6.86 -14.42
CA SER A 85 -1.36 -6.07 -14.69
C SER A 85 -0.24 -6.42 -13.73
N VAL A 86 0.99 -6.02 -14.06
CA VAL A 86 2.12 -6.12 -13.12
C VAL A 86 2.63 -4.71 -12.84
N ARG A 87 2.98 -4.46 -11.58
CA ARG A 87 3.63 -3.21 -11.19
C ARG A 87 4.88 -3.49 -10.38
N ARG A 88 5.96 -2.78 -10.73
CA ARG A 88 7.25 -2.83 -10.04
C ARG A 88 7.46 -1.53 -9.27
N LEU A 89 7.68 -1.64 -7.97
CA LEU A 89 7.99 -0.54 -7.07
C LEU A 89 9.44 -0.65 -6.62
N ARG A 90 10.28 0.33 -6.98
CA ARG A 90 11.68 0.35 -6.55
C ARG A 90 11.86 0.96 -5.16
N ARG A 91 12.94 0.60 -4.49
CA ARG A 91 13.34 1.16 -3.21
C ARG A 91 13.60 2.66 -3.39
N SER A 92 12.88 3.51 -2.65
CA SER A 92 13.00 4.97 -2.80
C SER A 92 14.10 5.61 -1.95
N GLY A 93 14.89 4.82 -1.20
CA GLY A 93 15.84 5.32 -0.21
C GLY A 93 15.20 5.89 1.07
N HIS A 94 13.94 6.34 1.03
CA HIS A 94 13.28 6.95 2.18
C HIS A 94 13.14 5.98 3.37
N ALA A 95 13.33 6.48 4.59
CA ALA A 95 13.26 5.65 5.79
C ALA A 95 11.84 5.09 6.02
N THR A 96 10.83 5.96 5.87
CA THR A 96 9.43 5.71 6.26
C THR A 96 8.47 5.51 5.08
N LEU A 97 8.73 6.14 3.92
CA LEU A 97 7.81 6.15 2.77
C LEU A 97 8.22 5.17 1.66
N CYS A 98 9.22 4.34 1.90
CA CYS A 98 9.76 3.44 0.87
C CYS A 98 8.80 2.29 0.54
N PRO A 99 8.47 2.08 -0.75
CA PRO A 99 7.47 1.08 -1.10
C PRO A 99 7.90 -0.33 -0.87
N VAL A 100 9.17 -0.60 -1.10
CA VAL A 100 9.74 -1.90 -0.83
C VAL A 100 9.62 -2.24 0.65
N LYS A 101 9.94 -1.29 1.54
CA LYS A 101 9.85 -1.50 2.99
C LYS A 101 8.40 -1.69 3.45
N ALA A 102 7.48 -0.87 2.92
CA ALA A 102 6.05 -0.99 3.20
C ALA A 102 5.48 -2.33 2.73
N THR A 103 5.70 -2.73 1.47
CA THR A 103 5.24 -4.01 0.95
C THR A 103 5.85 -5.19 1.69
N TRP A 104 7.17 -5.15 1.96
CA TRP A 104 7.86 -6.18 2.75
C TRP A 104 7.19 -6.38 4.10
N SER A 105 6.87 -5.29 4.79
CA SER A 105 6.29 -5.36 6.12
C SER A 105 4.89 -6.02 6.16
N LEU A 106 4.11 -5.94 5.07
CA LEU A 106 2.86 -6.69 4.96
C LEU A 106 3.10 -8.15 4.54
N TRP A 107 4.06 -8.37 3.66
CA TRP A 107 4.31 -9.68 3.05
C TRP A 107 5.04 -10.67 3.98
N HIS A 108 6.04 -10.21 4.73
CA HIS A 108 6.87 -11.07 5.62
C HIS A 108 6.12 -11.62 6.84
N ARG A 109 4.83 -11.30 6.98
CA ARG A 109 3.99 -11.80 8.05
C ARG A 109 3.66 -13.26 7.79
N ASP A 110 3.41 -13.98 8.87
CA ASP A 110 2.97 -15.36 8.79
C ASP A 110 1.52 -15.39 8.30
N LEU A 111 1.39 -15.69 7.01
CA LEU A 111 0.16 -15.64 6.22
C LEU A 111 0.31 -16.72 5.17
N ALA A 112 -0.78 -17.47 4.93
CA ALA A 112 -0.85 -18.42 3.83
C ALA A 112 -0.66 -17.72 2.48
N PRO A 113 -0.16 -18.41 1.43
CA PRO A 113 0.08 -17.80 0.12
C PRO A 113 -1.17 -17.14 -0.50
N ASP A 114 -2.34 -17.73 -0.31
CA ASP A 114 -3.64 -17.26 -0.78
C ASP A 114 -4.31 -16.23 0.16
N ALA A 115 -3.77 -16.04 1.36
CA ALA A 115 -4.29 -15.06 2.30
C ALA A 115 -4.10 -13.63 1.78
N LEU A 116 -5.06 -12.76 2.10
CA LEU A 116 -5.03 -11.37 1.69
C LEU A 116 -3.82 -10.65 2.26
N LEU A 117 -3.10 -9.94 1.41
CA LEU A 117 -1.88 -9.21 1.79
C LEU A 117 -2.17 -8.16 2.86
N CYS A 118 -3.35 -7.55 2.84
CA CYS A 118 -3.79 -6.54 3.79
C CYS A 118 -4.58 -7.11 4.99
N THR A 119 -4.34 -8.36 5.37
CA THR A 119 -4.91 -8.94 6.61
C THR A 119 -4.27 -8.29 7.84
N LEU A 120 -5.04 -7.92 8.86
CA LEU A 120 -4.56 -7.39 10.14
C LEU A 120 -4.12 -8.54 11.06
N PRO A 121 -3.31 -8.29 12.10
CA PRO A 121 -2.96 -9.31 13.09
C PRO A 121 -4.17 -9.99 13.74
N SER A 122 -5.32 -9.31 13.78
CA SER A 122 -6.60 -9.87 14.25
C SER A 122 -7.27 -10.84 13.26
N GLY A 123 -6.63 -11.20 12.15
CA GLY A 123 -7.18 -12.05 11.09
C GLY A 123 -8.19 -11.37 10.16
N LYS A 124 -8.61 -10.13 10.46
CA LYS A 124 -9.56 -9.37 9.63
C LYS A 124 -8.85 -8.68 8.48
N CYS A 125 -9.46 -8.65 7.29
CA CYS A 125 -8.96 -7.81 6.20
C CYS A 125 -9.06 -6.33 6.60
N LEU A 126 -8.08 -5.52 6.20
CA LEU A 126 -8.14 -4.09 6.39
C LEU A 126 -9.27 -3.50 5.53
N SER A 127 -10.19 -2.77 6.18
CA SER A 127 -11.29 -2.12 5.48
C SER A 127 -10.94 -0.71 5.00
N ALA A 128 -11.60 -0.27 3.93
CA ALA A 128 -11.49 1.10 3.42
C ALA A 128 -11.92 2.16 4.47
N ARG A 129 -12.87 1.79 5.35
CA ARG A 129 -13.32 2.64 6.46
C ARG A 129 -12.21 2.83 7.50
N SER A 130 -11.59 1.73 7.94
CA SER A 130 -10.48 1.79 8.90
C SER A 130 -9.28 2.54 8.34
N MET A 131 -8.98 2.33 7.05
CA MET A 131 -7.97 3.10 6.32
C MET A 131 -8.29 4.61 6.31
N THR A 132 -9.53 4.98 5.95
CA THR A 132 -9.96 6.38 5.92
C THR A 132 -9.87 7.02 7.29
N ALA A 133 -10.29 6.32 8.35
CA ALA A 133 -10.18 6.81 9.72
C ALA A 133 -8.73 7.06 10.12
N ALA A 134 -7.80 6.16 9.77
CA ALA A 134 -6.37 6.34 10.04
C ALA A 134 -5.79 7.56 9.31
N ILE A 135 -6.15 7.75 8.02
CA ILE A 135 -5.70 8.90 7.23
C ILE A 135 -6.21 10.21 7.84
N LYS A 136 -7.50 10.27 8.18
CA LYS A 136 -8.12 11.45 8.80
C LYS A 136 -7.50 11.77 10.15
N GLY A 137 -7.27 10.75 10.99
CA GLY A 137 -6.57 10.92 12.26
C GLY A 137 -5.15 11.47 12.08
N GLY A 138 -4.42 10.98 11.07
CA GLY A 138 -3.12 11.53 10.68
C GLY A 138 -3.20 13.00 10.26
N ALA A 139 -4.15 13.36 9.39
CA ALA A 139 -4.36 14.75 8.97
C ALA A 139 -4.66 15.68 10.15
N SER A 140 -5.56 15.26 11.06
CA SER A 140 -5.88 16.03 12.27
C SER A 140 -4.65 16.23 13.17
N SER A 141 -3.80 15.21 13.32
CA SER A 141 -2.60 15.30 14.17
C SER A 141 -1.56 16.32 13.71
N ILE A 142 -1.63 16.73 12.43
CA ILE A 142 -0.76 17.76 11.86
C ILE A 142 -1.53 19.07 11.56
N GLY A 143 -2.71 19.24 12.17
CA GLY A 143 -3.52 20.46 12.07
C GLY A 143 -4.25 20.64 10.74
N LEU A 144 -4.34 19.61 9.90
CA LEU A 144 -5.07 19.67 8.62
C LEU A 144 -6.53 19.29 8.81
N ASN A 145 -7.42 19.86 7.98
CA ASN A 145 -8.85 19.54 8.03
C ASN A 145 -9.11 18.11 7.51
N PRO A 146 -9.54 17.16 8.37
CA PRO A 146 -9.71 15.75 8.01
C PRO A 146 -10.82 15.50 6.97
N SER A 147 -11.78 16.41 6.79
CA SER A 147 -12.84 16.23 5.78
C SER A 147 -12.30 16.23 4.34
N LYS A 148 -11.13 16.85 4.13
CA LYS A 148 -10.42 16.90 2.85
C LYS A 148 -9.58 15.65 2.54
N PHE A 149 -9.54 14.68 3.46
CA PHE A 149 -8.70 13.50 3.33
C PHE A 149 -9.50 12.20 3.29
N GLY A 150 -9.05 11.27 2.47
CA GLY A 150 -9.58 9.91 2.38
C GLY A 150 -8.59 8.99 1.67
N THR A 151 -9.03 7.78 1.31
CA THR A 151 -8.17 6.81 0.63
C THR A 151 -7.59 7.34 -0.69
N HIS A 152 -8.29 8.24 -1.39
CA HIS A 152 -7.82 8.90 -2.60
C HIS A 152 -6.66 9.90 -2.35
N SER A 153 -6.54 10.45 -1.15
CA SER A 153 -5.44 11.37 -0.79
C SER A 153 -4.09 10.64 -0.78
N LEU A 154 -4.07 9.34 -0.45
CA LEU A 154 -2.88 8.50 -0.58
C LEU A 154 -2.41 8.39 -2.03
N ARG A 155 -3.34 8.32 -2.98
CA ARG A 155 -3.03 8.25 -4.41
C ARG A 155 -2.37 9.53 -4.88
N SER A 156 -2.98 10.68 -4.61
CA SER A 156 -2.45 11.99 -5.05
C SER A 156 -1.14 12.33 -4.35
N GLY A 157 -1.05 12.09 -3.04
CA GLY A 157 0.16 12.32 -2.25
C GLY A 157 1.30 11.39 -2.65
N GLY A 158 1.03 10.10 -2.84
CA GLY A 158 2.03 9.14 -3.29
C GLY A 158 2.47 9.34 -4.75
N ALA A 159 1.58 9.82 -5.62
CA ALA A 159 1.97 10.26 -6.96
C ALA A 159 2.97 11.42 -6.87
N THR A 160 2.72 12.40 -6.01
CA THR A 160 3.55 13.61 -5.88
C THR A 160 4.87 13.37 -5.14
N ALA A 161 4.88 12.56 -4.08
CA ALA A 161 6.04 12.38 -3.19
C ALA A 161 7.04 11.28 -3.63
N MET A 162 6.75 10.57 -4.72
CA MET A 162 7.62 9.50 -5.25
C MET A 162 8.16 9.78 -6.66
N PHE A 163 8.09 11.03 -7.10
CA PHE A 163 8.92 11.59 -8.17
C PHE A 163 9.90 12.57 -7.54
#